data_AF-A0A2Z3J956-F1
#
_entry.id   AF-A0A2Z3J956-F1
#
_cell.length_a   1.000
_cell.length_b   1.000
_cell.length_c   1.000
_cell.angle_alpha   90.00
_cell.angle_beta   90.00
_cell.angle_gamma   90.00
#
_symmetry.space_group_name_H-M   'P 1'
#
loop_
_entity.id
_entity.type
_entity.pdbx_description
1 polymer ?
#
loop_
_entity_poly.entity_id
_entity_poly.type
_entity_poly.pdbx_seq_one_letter_code
_entity_poly.pdbx_strand_id
1 'polypeptide(L)'
;MRDLYRRLGIPANATRRAIARSTARCDNRALQTDARRVLDDPARRRQYDDLHRLLGELGRLRANLGMTHTPHWQGDVANDFSVPAERAPARLKRLDAKLAALLRRHQRRRQRTLARALAIALALAAAYAAGRLLG
;
A
#
# COMPACT_ATOMS: atom_id res chain seq x y z
N MET A 1 -14.27 13.77 -7.69
CA MET A 1 -13.45 14.68 -8.51
C MET A 1 -12.31 13.87 -9.10
N ARG A 2 -12.02 14.00 -10.40
CA ARG A 2 -10.88 13.32 -11.04
C ARG A 2 -9.62 14.16 -10.90
N ASP A 3 -8.46 13.51 -10.79
CA ASP A 3 -7.18 14.20 -10.85
C ASP A 3 -6.80 14.46 -12.31
N LEU A 4 -7.09 15.69 -12.77
CA LEU A 4 -6.84 16.15 -14.13
C LEU A 4 -5.34 16.22 -14.40
N TYR A 5 -4.52 16.60 -13.42
CA TYR A 5 -3.06 16.68 -13.58
C TYR A 5 -2.47 15.30 -13.80
N ARG A 6 -2.83 14.34 -12.94
CA ARG A 6 -2.38 12.94 -13.05
C ARG A 6 -2.85 12.31 -14.35
N ARG A 7 -4.12 12.48 -14.72
CA ARG A 7 -4.70 11.87 -15.94
C ARG A 7 -4.20 12.51 -17.24
N LEU A 8 -3.82 13.79 -17.21
CA LEU A 8 -3.16 14.46 -18.34
C LEU A 8 -1.64 14.23 -18.38
N GLY A 9 -1.06 13.58 -17.36
CA GLY A 9 0.37 13.30 -17.28
C GLY A 9 1.22 14.55 -17.06
N ILE A 10 0.68 15.57 -16.37
CA ILE A 10 1.37 16.84 -16.11
C ILE A 10 1.46 17.14 -14.61
N PRO A 11 2.48 17.87 -14.17
CA PRO A 11 2.56 18.30 -12.78
C PRO A 11 1.59 19.47 -12.51
N ALA A 12 1.13 19.63 -11.26
CA ALA A 12 0.22 20.71 -10.87
C ALA A 12 0.80 22.13 -11.11
N ASN A 13 2.13 22.25 -11.04
CA ASN A 13 2.85 23.49 -11.34
C ASN A 13 3.09 23.73 -12.86
N ALA A 14 2.47 22.93 -13.74
CA ALA A 14 2.63 23.08 -15.18
C ALA A 14 2.23 24.48 -15.67
N THR A 15 3.01 25.00 -16.63
CA THR A 15 2.71 26.26 -17.28
C THR A 15 1.44 26.16 -18.13
N ARG A 16 0.77 27.29 -18.37
CA ARG A 16 -0.46 27.34 -19.21
C ARG A 16 -0.23 26.72 -20.60
N ARG A 17 0.96 26.91 -21.17
CA ARG A 17 1.36 26.31 -22.45
C ARG A 17 1.55 24.79 -22.37
N ALA A 18 2.07 24.27 -21.26
CA ALA A 18 2.19 22.83 -21.05
C ALA A 18 0.81 22.17 -20.87
N ILE A 19 -0.09 22.82 -20.12
CA ILE A 19 -1.48 22.38 -19.95
C ILE A 19 -2.19 22.33 -21.32
N ALA A 20 -2.19 23.43 -22.07
CA ALA A 20 -2.86 23.49 -23.37
C ALA A 20 -2.36 22.42 -24.35
N ARG A 21 -1.04 22.19 -24.41
CA ARG A 21 -0.46 21.13 -25.26
C ARG A 21 -0.91 19.73 -24.83
N SER A 22 -0.93 19.45 -23.53
CA SER A 22 -1.28 18.13 -23.00
C SER A 22 -2.77 17.85 -23.16
N THR A 23 -3.61 18.86 -22.92
CA THR A 23 -5.06 18.81 -23.18
C THR A 23 -5.38 18.61 -24.66
N ALA A 24 -4.60 19.20 -25.58
CA ALA A 24 -4.80 19.03 -27.02
C ALA A 24 -4.40 17.63 -27.53
N ARG A 25 -3.38 17.01 -26.91
CA ARG A 25 -2.89 15.66 -27.24
C ARG A 25 -3.67 14.53 -26.57
N CYS A 26 -4.63 14.86 -25.70
CA CYS A 26 -5.41 13.86 -25.00
C CYS A 26 -6.52 13.30 -25.91
N ASP A 27 -6.50 11.98 -26.12
CA ASP A 27 -7.51 11.27 -26.93
C ASP A 27 -8.88 11.16 -26.22
N ASN A 28 -8.88 11.25 -24.89
CA ASN A 28 -10.11 11.16 -24.10
C ASN A 28 -10.88 12.50 -24.14
N ARG A 29 -11.94 12.55 -24.96
CA ARG A 29 -12.80 13.73 -25.14
C ARG A 29 -13.47 14.24 -23.87
N ALA A 30 -13.82 13.34 -22.94
CA ALA A 30 -14.41 13.75 -21.66
C ALA A 30 -13.35 14.47 -20.80
N LEU A 31 -12.16 13.88 -20.69
CA LEU A 31 -11.04 14.48 -19.94
C LEU A 31 -10.60 15.82 -20.57
N GLN A 32 -10.58 15.89 -21.90
CA GLN A 32 -10.24 17.12 -22.63
C GLN A 32 -11.24 18.25 -22.32
N THR A 33 -12.55 17.96 -22.30
CA THR A 33 -13.59 18.94 -21.98
C THR A 33 -13.47 19.44 -20.54
N ASP A 34 -13.29 18.52 -19.59
CA ASP A 34 -13.11 18.87 -18.18
C ASP A 34 -11.86 19.72 -17.95
N ALA A 35 -10.75 19.33 -18.58
CA ALA A 35 -9.48 20.06 -18.53
C ALA A 35 -9.61 21.49 -19.08
N ARG A 36 -10.27 21.68 -20.23
CA ARG A 36 -10.49 23.02 -20.79
C ARG A 36 -11.39 23.87 -19.89
N ARG A 37 -12.48 23.29 -19.38
CA ARG A 37 -13.40 24.03 -18.50
C ARG A 37 -12.70 24.51 -17.24
N VAL A 38 -11.87 23.68 -16.63
CA VAL A 38 -11.29 23.95 -15.31
C VAL A 38 -9.93 24.65 -15.40
N LEU A 39 -9.02 24.19 -16.27
CA LEU A 39 -7.62 24.62 -16.28
C LEU A 39 -7.33 25.82 -17.20
N ASP A 40 -8.19 26.14 -18.17
CA ASP A 40 -7.96 27.29 -19.07
C ASP A 40 -8.27 28.64 -18.42
N ASP A 41 -9.17 28.66 -17.44
CA ASP A 41 -9.51 29.85 -16.65
C ASP A 41 -8.65 29.91 -15.36
N PRO A 42 -7.83 30.96 -15.18
CA PRO A 42 -7.02 31.14 -13.98
C PRO A 42 -7.79 31.09 -12.66
N ALA A 43 -9.03 31.60 -12.61
CA ALA A 43 -9.82 31.61 -11.38
C ALA A 43 -10.30 30.20 -11.01
N ARG A 44 -10.82 29.45 -11.99
CA ARG A 44 -11.25 28.06 -11.81
C ARG A 44 -10.07 27.13 -11.53
N ARG A 45 -8.92 27.38 -12.17
CA ARG A 45 -7.69 26.65 -11.88
C ARG A 45 -7.26 26.80 -10.42
N ARG A 46 -7.28 28.02 -9.86
CA ARG A 46 -6.94 28.23 -8.44
C ARG A 46 -7.86 27.46 -7.51
N GLN A 47 -9.17 27.52 -7.73
CA GLN A 47 -10.14 26.76 -6.94
C GLN A 47 -9.91 25.25 -7.06
N TYR A 48 -9.59 24.78 -8.28
CA TYR A 48 -9.24 23.39 -8.52
C TYR A 48 -7.97 22.99 -7.77
N ASP A 49 -6.93 23.83 -7.77
CA ASP A 49 -5.66 23.57 -7.09
C ASP A 49 -5.85 23.47 -5.56
N ASP A 50 -6.70 24.31 -4.98
CA ASP A 50 -7.04 24.23 -3.56
C ASP A 50 -7.79 22.94 -3.20
N LEU A 51 -8.79 22.57 -4.01
CA LEU A 51 -9.51 21.31 -3.83
C LEU A 51 -8.61 20.10 -4.05
N HIS A 52 -7.73 20.15 -5.05
CA HIS A 52 -6.76 19.09 -5.36
C HIS A 52 -5.82 18.86 -4.17
N ARG A 53 -5.29 19.94 -3.59
CA ARG A 53 -4.46 19.90 -2.37
C ARG A 53 -5.21 19.30 -1.20
N LEU A 54 -6.43 19.76 -0.92
CA LEU A 54 -7.25 19.26 0.19
C LEU A 54 -7.55 17.76 0.05
N LEU A 55 -7.91 17.31 -1.16
CA LEU A 55 -8.15 15.90 -1.43
C LEU A 55 -6.87 15.06 -1.32
N GLY A 56 -5.72 15.61 -1.72
CA GLY A 56 -4.42 14.98 -1.51
C GLY A 56 -4.09 14.80 -0.03
N GLU A 57 -4.34 15.83 0.80
CA GLU A 57 -4.16 15.78 2.25
C GLU A 57 -5.12 14.77 2.90
N LEU A 58 -6.38 14.75 2.49
CA LEU A 58 -7.36 13.76 2.94
C LEU A 58 -6.94 12.33 2.56
N GLY A 59 -6.42 12.14 1.35
CA GLY A 59 -5.88 10.87 0.87
C GLY A 59 -4.73 10.38 1.76
N ARG A 60 -3.79 11.26 2.12
CA ARG A 60 -2.70 10.95 3.06
C ARG A 60 -3.21 10.64 4.47
N LEU A 61 -4.15 11.42 4.98
CA LEU A 61 -4.76 11.20 6.29
C LEU A 61 -5.44 9.82 6.35
N ARG A 62 -6.24 9.50 5.34
CA ARG A 62 -6.92 8.19 5.20
C ARG A 62 -5.92 7.04 5.17
N ALA A 63 -4.83 7.18 4.42
CA ALA A 63 -3.76 6.20 4.35
C ALA A 63 -3.10 5.98 5.72
N ASN A 64 -2.83 7.07 6.45
CA ASN A 64 -2.21 7.01 7.78
C ASN A 64 -3.13 6.43 8.85
N LEU A 65 -4.46 6.59 8.69
CA LEU A 65 -5.47 6.00 9.57
C LEU A 65 -5.80 4.54 9.25
N GLY A 66 -5.23 3.96 8.19
CA GLY A 66 -5.54 2.59 7.76
C GLY A 66 -6.94 2.44 7.15
N MET A 67 -7.59 3.55 6.80
CA MET A 67 -8.94 3.60 6.21
C MET A 67 -8.91 3.42 4.68
N THR A 68 -7.91 2.72 4.16
CA THR A 68 -7.69 2.51 2.71
C THR A 68 -8.58 1.42 2.12
N HIS A 69 -9.20 0.58 2.96
CA HIS A 69 -9.92 -0.62 2.54
C HIS A 69 -11.45 -0.53 2.64
N THR A 70 -12.00 0.62 3.03
CA THR A 70 -13.45 0.77 3.22
C THR A 70 -14.21 0.74 1.87
N PRO A 71 -15.36 0.04 1.78
CA PRO A 71 -16.09 -0.17 0.51
C PRO A 71 -16.45 1.12 -0.23
N HIS A 72 -16.74 2.19 0.50
CA HIS A 72 -17.11 3.50 -0.05
C HIS A 72 -15.98 4.23 -0.79
N TRP A 73 -14.74 3.73 -0.72
CA TRP A 73 -13.57 4.30 -1.39
C TRP A 73 -13.13 3.50 -2.62
N GLN A 74 -13.88 2.46 -2.99
CA GLN A 74 -13.58 1.61 -4.13
C GLN A 74 -14.16 2.24 -5.41
N GLY A 75 -13.32 2.91 -6.19
CA GLY A 75 -13.71 3.46 -7.48
C GLY A 75 -12.56 4.17 -8.19
N ASP A 76 -12.57 4.14 -9.54
CA ASP A 76 -11.53 4.75 -10.38
C ASP A 76 -11.27 6.22 -10.02
N VAL A 77 -12.33 6.98 -9.75
CA VAL A 77 -12.24 8.40 -9.37
C VAL A 77 -11.80 8.60 -7.92
N ALA A 78 -12.17 7.70 -7.00
CA ALA A 78 -11.75 7.77 -5.60
C ALA A 78 -10.27 7.38 -5.43
N ASN A 79 -9.75 6.56 -6.35
CA ASN A 79 -8.37 6.11 -6.36
C ASN A 79 -7.39 7.14 -6.94
N ASP A 80 -7.87 8.18 -7.63
CA ASP A 80 -7.02 9.25 -8.17
C ASP A 80 -6.19 9.95 -7.07
N PHE A 81 -6.77 10.12 -5.88
CA PHE A 81 -6.14 10.74 -4.69
C PHE A 81 -5.68 9.71 -3.64
N SER A 82 -5.69 8.42 -3.98
CA SER A 82 -5.17 7.39 -3.09
C SER A 82 -3.64 7.41 -3.13
N VAL A 83 -3.03 7.80 -2.02
CA VAL A 83 -1.58 7.74 -1.82
C VAL A 83 -1.26 6.43 -1.09
N PRO A 84 -0.28 5.63 -1.54
CA PRO A 84 0.22 4.52 -0.74
C PRO A 84 0.70 5.07 0.60
N ALA A 85 0.38 4.41 1.71
CA ALA A 85 0.78 4.87 3.04
C ALA A 85 2.30 5.03 3.07
N GLU A 86 2.77 6.29 3.11
CA GLU A 86 4.17 6.65 2.89
C GLU A 86 5.09 5.99 3.93
N ARG A 87 4.53 5.72 5.11
CA ARG A 87 5.11 4.88 6.15
C ARG A 87 3.95 4.24 6.88
N ALA A 88 3.87 2.90 6.92
CA ALA A 88 3.09 2.24 7.97
C ALA A 88 3.43 2.96 9.29
N PRO A 89 2.42 3.51 10.00
CA PRO A 89 2.69 4.39 11.14
C PRO A 89 3.67 3.67 12.06
N ALA A 90 4.62 4.39 12.66
CA ALA A 90 5.69 3.77 13.46
C ALA A 90 5.17 2.75 14.49
N ARG A 91 3.93 2.94 14.95
CA ARG A 91 3.17 2.01 15.79
C ARG A 91 2.83 0.67 15.13
N LEU A 92 2.37 0.67 13.87
CA LEU A 92 2.10 -0.54 13.10
C LEU A 92 3.39 -1.33 12.83
N LYS A 93 4.47 -0.66 12.42
CA LYS A 93 5.79 -1.30 12.27
C LYS A 93 6.29 -1.91 13.58
N ARG A 94 6.07 -1.25 14.72
CA ARG A 94 6.40 -1.80 16.04
C ARG A 94 5.54 -3.02 16.38
N LEU A 95 4.26 -3.02 15.98
CA LEU A 95 3.36 -4.17 16.15
C LEU A 95 3.81 -5.36 15.29
N ASP A 96 4.12 -5.11 14.02
CA ASP A 96 4.64 -6.13 13.10
C ASP A 96 5.96 -6.72 13.60
N ALA A 97 6.88 -5.87 14.09
CA ALA A 97 8.13 -6.32 14.67
C ALA A 97 7.92 -7.19 15.92
N LYS A 98 6.95 -6.82 16.78
CA LYS A 98 6.58 -7.63 17.96
C LYS A 98 5.98 -8.96 17.55
N LEU A 99 5.07 -8.97 16.57
CA LEU A 99 4.46 -10.20 16.01
C LEU A 99 5.53 -11.12 15.43
N ALA A 100 6.41 -10.59 14.58
CA ALA A 100 7.51 -11.35 13.99
C ALA A 100 8.44 -11.95 15.07
N ALA A 101 8.74 -11.20 16.13
CA ALA A 101 9.55 -11.69 17.24
C ALA A 101 8.85 -12.83 18.01
N LEU A 102 7.55 -12.72 18.26
CA LEU A 102 6.76 -13.77 18.94
C LEU A 102 6.67 -15.03 18.09
N LEU A 103 6.38 -14.90 16.79
CA LEU A 103 6.32 -16.03 15.86
C LEU A 103 7.66 -16.76 15.77
N ARG A 104 8.77 -16.03 15.64
CA ARG A 104 10.12 -16.63 15.65
C ARG A 104 10.41 -17.38 16.94
N ARG A 105 10.01 -16.83 18.09
CA ARG A 105 10.20 -17.48 19.40
C ARG A 105 9.38 -18.77 19.50
N HIS A 106 8.15 -18.75 19.03
CA HIS A 106 7.27 -19.92 19.01
C HIS A 106 7.81 -21.00 18.05
N GLN A 107 8.21 -20.61 16.84
CA GLN A 107 8.78 -21.52 15.85
C GLN A 107 10.08 -22.16 16.33
N ARG A 108 10.98 -21.39 16.97
CA ARG A 108 12.20 -21.96 17.59
C ARG A 108 11.89 -22.94 18.72
N ARG A 109 10.89 -22.66 19.56
CA ARG A 109 10.47 -23.60 20.61
C ARG A 109 9.95 -24.89 20.00
N ARG A 110 9.07 -24.80 19.00
CA ARG A 110 8.51 -25.95 18.28
C ARG A 110 9.60 -26.79 17.59
N GLN A 111 10.57 -26.14 16.95
CA GLN A 111 11.70 -26.84 16.34
C GLN A 111 12.54 -27.59 17.38
N ARG A 112 12.81 -26.98 18.54
CA ARG A 112 13.56 -27.63 19.63
C ARG A 112 12.80 -28.82 20.23
N THR A 113 11.49 -28.70 20.42
CA THR A 113 10.68 -29.82 20.93
C THR A 113 10.63 -30.97 19.94
N LEU A 114 10.48 -30.67 18.63
CA LEU A 114 10.52 -31.69 17.58
C LEU A 114 11.89 -32.36 17.50
N ALA A 115 12.99 -31.59 17.53
CA ALA A 115 14.34 -32.14 17.51
C ALA A 115 14.62 -33.06 18.71
N ARG A 116 14.15 -32.68 19.91
CA ARG A 116 14.26 -33.53 21.11
C ARG A 116 13.44 -34.82 20.98
N ALA A 117 12.20 -34.73 20.50
CA ALA A 117 11.37 -35.91 20.30
C ALA A 117 12.00 -36.88 19.28
N LEU A 118 12.59 -36.35 18.21
CA LEU A 118 13.26 -37.12 17.18
C LEU A 118 14.55 -37.78 17.71
N ALA A 119 15.33 -37.07 18.53
CA ALA A 119 16.50 -37.63 19.20
C ALA A 119 16.13 -38.77 20.18
N ILE A 120 15.05 -38.61 20.95
CA ILE A 120 14.55 -39.66 21.85
C ILE A 120 14.08 -40.88 21.05
N ALA A 121 13.34 -40.68 19.96
CA ALA A 121 12.89 -41.76 19.10
C ALA A 121 14.08 -42.52 18.47
N LEU A 122 15.12 -41.82 18.01
CA LEU A 122 16.34 -42.44 17.50
C LEU A 122 17.09 -43.22 18.59
N ALA A 123 17.20 -42.69 19.80
CA ALA A 123 17.84 -43.37 20.92
C ALA A 123 17.09 -44.65 21.31
N LEU A 124 15.76 -44.61 21.36
CA LEU A 124 14.92 -45.78 21.61
C LEU A 124 15.06 -46.83 20.50
N ALA A 125 15.08 -46.41 19.24
CA ALA A 125 15.27 -47.32 18.10
C ALA A 125 16.66 -48.00 18.13
N ALA A 126 17.72 -47.25 18.45
CA ALA A 126 19.06 -47.79 18.59
C ALA A 126 19.17 -48.79 19.77
N ALA A 127 18.57 -48.48 20.91
CA ALA A 127 18.53 -49.38 22.06
C ALA A 127 17.78 -50.68 21.75
N TYR A 128 16.65 -50.59 21.04
CA TYR A 128 15.88 -51.75 20.59
C TYR A 128 16.68 -52.64 19.62
N ALA A 129 17.38 -52.04 18.66
CA ALA A 129 18.21 -52.78 17.71
C ALA A 129 19.38 -53.50 18.41
N ALA A 130 20.04 -52.85 19.38
CA ALA A 130 21.11 -53.47 20.17
C ALA A 130 20.59 -54.64 21.00
N GLY A 131 19.43 -54.48 21.67
CA GLY A 131 18.81 -55.57 22.44
C GLY A 131 18.42 -56.77 21.58
N ARG A 132 18.01 -56.55 20.32
CA ARG A 132 17.69 -57.63 19.38
C ARG A 132 18.92 -58.36 18.83
N LEU A 133 20.07 -57.71 18.77
CA LEU A 133 21.31 -58.31 18.26
C LEU A 133 22.06 -59.11 19.34
N LEU A 134 21.81 -58.82 20.62
CA LEU A 134 22.48 -59.44 21.76
C LEU A 134 21.65 -60.50 22.50
N GLY A 135 20.38 -60.69 22.13
CA GLY A 135 19.48 -61.72 22.68
C GLY A 135 19.07 -62.74 21.64
#